data_AF-A0A2I0VX15-F1
#
_entry.id   AF-A0A2I0VX15-F1
#
_cell.length_a   1.000
_cell.length_b   1.000
_cell.length_c   1.000
_cell.angle_alpha   90.00
_cell.angle_beta   90.00
_cell.angle_gamma   90.00
#
_symmetry.space_group_name_H-M   'P 1'
#
loop_
_entity.id
_entity.type
_entity.pdbx_description
1 polymer ?
#
loop_
_entity_poly.entity_id
_entity_poly.type
_entity_poly.pdbx_seq_one_letter_code
_entity_poly.pdbx_strand_id
1 'polypeptide(L)'
;MDCVTNPIFMIQVNGVILDKIVGKSGFRQGCPLSPYLFIICSQLLSNAFKFKGDNLGLKIAPLAPRISHLLYADDILIFSNTKEDNIKKIKKIMEKYCCWTGQIINKNKSSLIFSKNTCRRRKKKISMLLGIKESKDLYYLGIKLTQRRRSASDFLHILEKASSKLNIWGKKFISTVGRITLIKSVIQALPVYYSSLSLVPISVLKKLDKMCRDFLWKKGDGNNGLNYVAWKDLCKPLKLGGMGIQSAVESVEPLRAKLVWKFHNEPNSLLSKSIYAKHGKQFLHPMRSQNPSPTWKLYLSGAKALKNIVKWKIKDGISINIMKDIWLLDRKLECWPTFISNDIDNIPNLSNFITEGSWNAEKLSKYFGVDLVKLICNQKIDNDNPEDKLELLNSHSGFTLSAMAKNANSKKIEIDLH
;
A
#
# COMPACT_ATOMS: atom_id res chain seq x y z
N MET A 1 8.02 -14.09 34.66
CA MET A 1 7.28 -14.95 33.68
C MET A 1 5.76 -14.77 33.80
N ASP A 2 5.32 -13.78 34.59
CA ASP A 2 3.95 -13.64 35.11
C ASP A 2 2.91 -13.31 34.03
N CYS A 3 3.35 -12.88 32.85
CA CYS A 3 2.49 -12.67 31.68
C CYS A 3 2.16 -13.97 30.92
N VAL A 4 2.84 -15.07 31.25
CA VAL A 4 2.73 -16.39 30.63
C VAL A 4 2.26 -17.43 31.63
N THR A 5 2.82 -17.43 32.83
CA THR A 5 2.48 -18.37 33.90
C THR A 5 1.49 -17.75 34.87
N ASN A 6 0.33 -18.39 35.03
CA ASN A 6 -0.72 -18.03 35.99
C ASN A 6 -1.16 -16.55 35.94
N PRO A 7 -1.51 -15.98 34.77
CA PRO A 7 -2.07 -14.63 34.72
C PRO A 7 -3.33 -14.57 35.58
N ILE A 8 -3.39 -13.60 36.49
CA ILE A 8 -4.55 -13.38 37.35
C ILE A 8 -5.46 -12.34 36.70
N PHE A 9 -6.72 -12.69 36.53
CA PHE A 9 -7.77 -11.80 36.05
C PHE A 9 -8.72 -11.47 37.20
N MET A 10 -9.15 -10.22 37.25
CA MET A 10 -10.21 -9.77 38.15
C MET A 10 -11.25 -9.06 37.29
N ILE A 11 -12.52 -9.37 37.53
CA ILE A 11 -13.64 -8.79 36.77
C ILE A 11 -14.30 -7.75 37.66
N GLN A 12 -14.39 -6.52 37.16
CA GLN A 12 -15.14 -5.47 37.84
C GLN A 12 -16.56 -5.46 37.30
N VAL A 13 -17.54 -5.75 38.17
CA VAL A 13 -18.97 -5.69 37.85
C VAL A 13 -19.62 -4.67 38.76
N ASN A 14 -20.25 -3.64 38.18
CA ASN A 14 -20.93 -2.57 38.92
C ASN A 14 -20.08 -1.90 40.01
N GLY A 15 -18.78 -1.72 39.78
CA GLY A 15 -17.88 -1.10 40.75
C GLY A 15 -17.24 -2.07 41.76
N VAL A 16 -17.72 -3.31 41.84
CA VAL A 16 -17.17 -4.34 42.74
C VAL A 16 -16.19 -5.23 41.98
N ILE A 17 -15.00 -5.42 42.54
CA ILE A 17 -14.00 -6.34 42.02
C ILE A 17 -14.33 -7.74 42.54
N LEU A 18 -14.62 -8.67 41.62
CA LEU A 18 -14.85 -10.08 41.93
C LEU A 18 -13.55 -10.81 42.26
N ASP A 19 -13.68 -12.05 42.75
CA ASP A 19 -12.56 -12.91 43.09
C ASP A 19 -11.57 -13.12 41.95
N LYS A 20 -10.32 -13.38 42.35
CA LYS A 20 -9.20 -13.61 41.45
C LYS A 20 -9.41 -14.91 40.66
N ILE A 21 -9.46 -14.79 39.34
CA ILE A 21 -9.49 -15.92 38.41
C ILE A 21 -8.06 -16.16 37.91
N VAL A 22 -7.47 -17.30 38.26
CA VAL A 22 -6.15 -17.69 37.75
C VAL A 22 -6.30 -18.35 36.38
N GLY A 23 -5.77 -17.70 35.35
CA GLY A 23 -5.70 -18.25 34.01
C GLY A 23 -4.67 -19.37 33.93
N LYS A 24 -5.11 -20.55 33.50
CA LYS A 24 -4.22 -21.71 33.25
C LYS A 24 -3.60 -21.71 31.85
N SER A 25 -4.14 -20.90 30.94
CA SER A 25 -3.70 -20.80 29.55
C SER A 25 -3.99 -19.42 28.96
N GLY A 26 -3.27 -19.09 27.89
CA GLY A 26 -3.44 -17.83 27.17
C GLY A 26 -2.55 -16.71 27.68
N PHE A 27 -2.16 -15.82 26.77
CA PHE A 27 -1.40 -14.62 27.11
C PHE A 27 -2.34 -13.51 27.59
N ARG A 28 -1.88 -12.71 28.55
CA ARG A 28 -2.66 -11.58 29.09
C ARG A 28 -2.93 -10.52 28.02
N GLN A 29 -4.20 -10.27 27.70
CA GLN A 29 -4.58 -9.17 26.81
C GLN A 29 -4.23 -7.81 27.45
N GLY A 30 -3.74 -6.88 26.63
CA GLY A 30 -3.26 -5.57 27.10
C GLY A 30 -1.82 -5.58 27.64
N CYS A 31 -1.19 -6.74 27.83
CA CYS A 31 0.23 -6.81 28.13
C CYS A 31 1.07 -6.51 26.86
N PRO A 32 2.03 -5.57 26.90
CA PRO A 32 2.88 -5.24 25.75
C PRO A 32 3.71 -6.42 25.21
N LEU A 33 4.03 -7.40 26.05
CA LEU A 33 4.86 -8.56 25.66
C LEU A 33 4.06 -9.67 24.95
N SER A 34 2.77 -9.80 25.26
CA SER A 34 1.92 -10.88 24.76
C SER A 34 1.84 -10.98 23.22
N PRO A 35 1.77 -9.88 22.44
CA PRO A 35 1.82 -9.96 20.98
C PRO A 35 3.11 -10.58 20.45
N TYR A 36 4.26 -10.29 21.04
CA TYR A 36 5.55 -10.85 20.61
C TYR A 36 5.63 -12.35 20.87
N LEU A 37 5.17 -12.77 22.05
CA LEU A 37 5.11 -14.19 22.39
C LEU A 37 4.17 -14.95 21.45
N PHE A 38 3.04 -14.35 21.09
CA PHE A 38 2.13 -14.90 20.10
C PHE A 38 2.82 -15.08 18.74
N ILE A 39 3.59 -14.08 18.28
CA ILE A 39 4.34 -14.17 17.02
C ILE A 39 5.37 -15.30 17.09
N ILE A 40 6.12 -15.42 18.19
CA ILE A 40 7.10 -16.50 18.39
C ILE A 40 6.42 -17.88 18.33
N CYS A 41 5.27 -18.05 18.98
CA CYS A 41 4.48 -19.29 18.89
C CYS A 41 4.00 -19.54 17.44
N SER A 42 3.55 -18.51 16.73
CA SER A 42 3.10 -18.63 15.33
C SER A 42 4.22 -19.03 14.37
N GLN A 43 5.48 -18.69 14.68
CA GLN A 43 6.66 -19.10 13.90
C GLN A 43 6.81 -20.63 13.80
N LEU A 44 6.32 -21.38 14.81
CA LEU A 44 6.30 -22.85 14.76
C LEU A 44 5.50 -23.37 13.57
N LEU A 45 4.41 -22.68 13.19
CA LEU A 45 3.63 -23.03 12.01
C LEU A 45 4.44 -22.81 10.73
N SER A 46 5.10 -21.66 10.62
CA SER A 46 5.96 -21.36 9.47
C SER A 46 7.11 -22.36 9.33
N ASN A 47 7.72 -22.76 10.44
CA ASN A 47 8.75 -23.79 10.47
C ASN A 47 8.17 -25.16 10.06
N ALA A 48 6.98 -25.53 10.52
CA ALA A 48 6.33 -26.77 10.10
C ALA A 48 6.05 -26.80 8.59
N PHE A 49 5.61 -25.67 8.00
CA PHE A 49 5.49 -25.54 6.55
C PHE A 49 6.84 -25.65 5.84
N LYS A 50 7.92 -25.08 6.40
CA LYS A 50 9.27 -25.14 5.82
C LYS A 50 9.83 -26.57 5.80
N PHE A 51 9.68 -27.33 6.88
CA PHE A 51 10.30 -28.66 7.02
C PHE A 51 9.44 -29.82 6.55
N LYS A 52 8.11 -29.70 6.57
CA LYS A 52 7.18 -30.79 6.22
C LYS A 52 6.32 -30.48 5.00
N GLY A 53 6.37 -29.24 4.54
CA GLY A 53 5.55 -28.72 3.46
C GLY A 53 6.26 -28.65 2.12
N ASP A 54 7.26 -29.49 1.85
CA ASP A 54 7.98 -29.48 0.58
C ASP A 54 7.01 -29.42 -0.61
N ASN A 55 7.20 -28.40 -1.45
CA ASN A 55 6.37 -28.05 -2.61
C ASN A 55 4.93 -27.56 -2.32
N LEU A 56 4.53 -27.34 -1.06
CA LEU A 56 3.27 -26.68 -0.71
C LEU A 56 3.33 -25.17 -1.00
N GLY A 57 2.19 -24.61 -1.40
CA GLY A 57 2.08 -23.21 -1.80
C GLY A 57 1.92 -23.00 -3.29
N LEU A 58 1.84 -21.73 -3.66
CA LEU A 58 1.61 -21.26 -5.02
C LEU A 58 2.77 -20.34 -5.46
N LYS A 59 3.13 -20.41 -6.74
CA LYS A 59 4.00 -19.42 -7.39
C LYS A 59 3.15 -18.50 -8.24
N ILE A 60 3.38 -17.19 -8.13
CA ILE A 60 2.64 -16.18 -8.91
C ILE A 60 3.25 -16.01 -10.32
N ALA A 61 4.54 -16.31 -10.46
CA ALA A 61 5.30 -16.35 -11.71
C ALA A 61 6.40 -17.43 -11.60
N PRO A 62 6.99 -17.92 -12.70
CA PRO A 62 8.01 -18.97 -12.67
C PRO A 62 9.19 -18.67 -11.74
N LEU A 63 9.69 -17.43 -11.79
CA LEU A 63 10.79 -16.91 -10.99
C LEU A 63 10.37 -16.40 -9.60
N ALA A 64 9.06 -16.40 -9.30
CA ALA A 64 8.57 -15.89 -8.01
C ALA A 64 8.84 -16.92 -6.89
N PRO A 65 9.08 -16.44 -5.66
CA PRO A 65 9.10 -17.32 -4.50
C PRO A 65 7.74 -18.02 -4.36
N ARG A 66 7.79 -19.27 -3.89
CA ARG A 66 6.58 -20.03 -3.58
C ARG A 66 6.01 -19.55 -2.24
N ILE A 67 4.72 -19.22 -2.22
CA ILE A 67 4.01 -18.72 -1.04
C ILE A 67 3.08 -19.83 -0.55
N SER A 68 3.35 -20.36 0.65
CA SER A 68 2.53 -21.40 1.28
C SER A 68 1.50 -20.83 2.26
N HIS A 69 1.85 -19.78 2.99
CA HIS A 69 0.97 -19.16 3.97
C HIS A 69 1.34 -17.69 4.22
N LEU A 70 0.40 -16.92 4.78
CA LEU A 70 0.59 -15.58 5.32
C LEU A 70 -0.04 -15.54 6.71
N LEU A 71 0.67 -14.95 7.67
CA LEU A 71 0.24 -14.83 9.06
C LEU A 71 0.01 -13.36 9.41
N TYR A 72 -1.10 -13.07 10.08
CA TYR A 72 -1.30 -11.81 10.78
C TYR A 72 -2.06 -12.09 12.06
N ALA A 73 -1.35 -12.12 13.20
CA ALA A 73 -1.91 -12.62 14.46
C ALA A 73 -2.63 -13.99 14.24
N ASP A 74 -3.89 -14.08 14.61
CA ASP A 74 -4.75 -15.27 14.46
C ASP A 74 -5.34 -15.45 13.05
N ASP A 75 -5.28 -14.43 12.20
CA ASP A 75 -5.73 -14.50 10.80
C ASP A 75 -4.65 -15.15 9.91
N ILE A 76 -4.90 -16.40 9.52
CA ILE A 76 -3.98 -17.21 8.71
C ILE A 76 -4.57 -17.45 7.32
N LEU A 77 -3.81 -17.11 6.28
CA LEU A 77 -4.08 -17.53 4.91
C LEU A 77 -3.15 -18.66 4.50
N ILE A 78 -3.71 -19.75 3.96
CA ILE A 78 -2.94 -20.88 3.43
C ILE A 78 -3.23 -21.02 1.93
N PHE A 79 -2.16 -21.16 1.15
CA PHE A 79 -2.21 -21.32 -0.30
C PHE A 79 -1.78 -22.73 -0.68
N SER A 80 -2.53 -23.37 -1.57
CA SER A 80 -2.20 -24.72 -2.04
C SER A 80 -2.83 -25.03 -3.37
N ASN A 81 -2.17 -25.90 -4.13
CA ASN A 81 -2.83 -26.64 -5.20
C ASN A 81 -3.90 -27.56 -4.60
N THR A 82 -4.95 -27.81 -5.38
CA THR A 82 -6.09 -28.65 -5.02
C THR A 82 -5.79 -30.16 -5.12
N LYS A 83 -4.51 -30.57 -5.11
CA LYS A 83 -4.12 -31.99 -5.07
C LYS A 83 -4.43 -32.53 -3.67
N GLU A 84 -5.04 -33.71 -3.60
CA GLU A 84 -5.49 -34.27 -2.33
C GLU A 84 -4.34 -34.50 -1.34
N ASP A 85 -3.19 -34.96 -1.82
CA ASP A 85 -2.00 -35.18 -0.97
C ASP A 85 -1.50 -33.88 -0.34
N ASN A 86 -1.56 -32.77 -1.08
CA ASN A 86 -1.20 -31.46 -0.55
C ASN A 86 -2.15 -31.03 0.57
N ILE A 87 -3.46 -31.25 0.39
CA ILE A 87 -4.45 -30.92 1.41
C ILE A 87 -4.28 -31.81 2.65
N LYS A 88 -3.99 -33.11 2.48
CA LYS A 88 -3.68 -34.04 3.59
C LYS A 88 -2.43 -33.58 4.35
N LYS A 89 -1.37 -33.15 3.65
CA LYS A 89 -0.17 -32.59 4.28
C LYS A 89 -0.48 -31.33 5.08
N ILE A 90 -1.27 -30.40 4.53
CA ILE A 90 -1.69 -29.18 5.24
C ILE A 90 -2.47 -29.52 6.49
N LYS A 91 -3.45 -30.44 6.40
CA LYS A 91 -4.22 -30.90 7.55
C LYS A 91 -3.31 -31.44 8.66
N LYS A 92 -2.35 -32.31 8.32
CA LYS A 92 -1.37 -32.87 9.26
C LYS A 92 -0.47 -31.81 9.88
N ILE A 93 -0.06 -30.79 9.12
CA ILE A 93 0.72 -29.65 9.64
C ILE A 93 -0.10 -28.86 10.66
N MET A 94 -1.35 -28.54 10.32
CA MET A 94 -2.26 -27.80 11.19
C MET A 94 -2.58 -28.57 12.47
N GLU A 95 -2.85 -29.87 12.38
CA GLU A 95 -3.10 -30.73 13.56
C GLU A 95 -1.89 -30.77 14.50
N LYS A 96 -0.67 -30.91 13.95
CA LYS A 96 0.56 -30.86 14.76
C LYS A 96 0.75 -29.51 15.42
N TYR A 97 0.51 -28.41 14.70
CA TYR A 97 0.61 -27.07 15.26
C TYR A 97 -0.39 -26.86 16.41
N CYS A 98 -1.64 -27.28 16.23
CA CYS A 98 -2.66 -27.23 17.27
C CYS A 98 -2.27 -28.06 18.50
N CYS A 99 -1.71 -29.26 18.27
CA CYS A 99 -1.21 -30.13 19.33
C CYS A 99 -0.08 -29.47 20.14
N TRP A 100 0.88 -28.81 19.48
CA TRP A 100 2.00 -28.13 20.16
C TRP A 100 1.57 -26.89 20.95
N THR A 101 0.58 -26.16 20.45
CA THR A 101 0.20 -24.85 21.00
C THR A 101 -1.04 -24.88 21.89
N GLY A 102 -1.82 -25.97 21.84
CA GLY A 102 -3.15 -26.05 22.45
C GLY A 102 -4.21 -25.21 21.76
N GLN A 103 -3.89 -24.57 20.63
CA GLN A 103 -4.84 -23.75 19.87
C GLN A 103 -5.83 -24.61 19.08
N ILE A 104 -7.04 -24.08 18.85
CA ILE A 104 -8.10 -24.77 18.11
C ILE A 104 -8.52 -23.91 16.91
N ILE A 105 -8.63 -24.54 15.74
CA ILE A 105 -9.09 -23.86 14.51
C ILE A 105 -10.59 -23.60 14.61
N ASN A 106 -10.98 -22.33 14.50
CA ASN A 106 -12.37 -21.95 14.40
C ASN A 106 -12.92 -22.25 12.98
N LYS A 107 -13.51 -23.43 12.82
CA LYS A 107 -14.09 -23.88 11.53
C LYS A 107 -15.25 -23.00 11.03
N ASN A 108 -15.94 -22.30 11.93
CA ASN A 108 -17.05 -21.41 11.56
C ASN A 108 -16.55 -20.08 10.97
N LYS A 109 -15.41 -19.60 11.44
CA LYS A 109 -14.73 -18.41 10.88
C LYS A 109 -13.81 -18.74 9.69
N SER A 110 -13.40 -20.00 9.57
CA SER A 110 -12.57 -20.47 8.46
C SER A 110 -13.41 -20.67 7.20
N SER A 111 -12.84 -20.37 6.04
CA SER A 111 -13.51 -20.64 4.76
C SER A 111 -12.53 -21.01 3.65
N LEU A 112 -13.01 -21.74 2.64
CA LEU A 112 -12.23 -22.17 1.48
C LEU A 112 -12.65 -21.40 0.23
N ILE A 113 -11.67 -20.84 -0.47
CA ILE A 113 -11.85 -20.26 -1.80
C ILE A 113 -11.13 -21.14 -2.83
N PHE A 114 -11.85 -21.60 -3.84
CA PHE A 114 -11.31 -22.45 -4.91
C PHE A 114 -11.26 -21.71 -6.23
N SER A 115 -10.18 -21.89 -7.01
CA SER A 115 -10.10 -21.34 -8.38
C SER A 115 -11.31 -21.75 -9.24
N LYS A 116 -11.68 -20.90 -10.20
CA LYS A 116 -12.79 -21.15 -11.14
C LYS A 116 -12.67 -22.50 -11.86
N ASN A 117 -11.44 -22.96 -12.09
CA ASN A 117 -11.13 -24.20 -12.82
C ASN A 117 -11.20 -25.46 -11.94
N THR A 118 -11.57 -25.34 -10.66
CA THR A 118 -11.70 -26.49 -9.77
C THR A 118 -13.08 -27.14 -9.91
N CYS A 119 -13.12 -28.40 -10.35
CA CYS A 119 -14.38 -29.13 -10.51
C CYS A 119 -15.13 -29.33 -9.17
N ARG A 120 -16.47 -29.37 -9.23
CA ARG A 120 -17.35 -29.46 -8.05
C ARG A 120 -17.06 -30.67 -7.17
N ARG A 121 -16.75 -31.83 -7.77
CA ARG A 121 -16.39 -33.05 -7.05
C ARG A 121 -15.17 -32.84 -6.16
N ARG A 122 -14.13 -32.19 -6.69
CA ARG A 122 -12.89 -31.90 -5.96
C ARG A 122 -13.10 -30.89 -4.84
N LYS A 123 -13.89 -29.85 -5.08
CA LYS A 123 -14.27 -28.87 -4.04
C LYS A 123 -14.95 -29.54 -2.85
N LYS A 124 -15.98 -30.37 -3.11
CA LYS A 124 -16.73 -31.10 -2.08
C LYS A 124 -15.81 -32.05 -1.29
N LYS A 125 -14.92 -32.77 -1.97
CA LYS A 125 -13.94 -33.66 -1.33
C LYS A 125 -12.99 -32.91 -0.40
N ILE A 126 -12.44 -31.78 -0.85
CA ILE A 126 -11.52 -30.96 -0.03
C ILE A 126 -12.25 -30.34 1.17
N SER A 127 -13.46 -29.82 0.95
CA SER A 127 -14.29 -29.25 2.02
C SER A 127 -14.61 -30.28 3.11
N MET A 128 -14.94 -31.51 2.72
CA MET A 128 -15.19 -32.62 3.64
C MET A 128 -13.92 -33.03 4.39
N LEU A 129 -12.77 -33.12 3.70
CA LEU A 129 -11.50 -33.54 4.31
C LEU A 129 -11.01 -32.56 5.39
N LEU A 130 -11.19 -31.25 5.16
CA LEU A 130 -10.83 -30.19 6.11
C LEU A 130 -11.94 -29.87 7.12
N GLY A 131 -13.20 -30.20 6.80
CA GLY A 131 -14.36 -29.79 7.59
C GLY A 131 -14.62 -28.29 7.57
N ILE A 132 -14.29 -27.62 6.45
CA ILE A 132 -14.43 -26.15 6.28
C ILE A 132 -15.32 -25.88 5.07
N LYS A 133 -16.25 -24.93 5.21
CA LYS A 133 -17.21 -24.57 4.16
C LYS A 133 -16.54 -23.80 3.01
N GLU A 134 -16.99 -24.06 1.78
CA GLU A 134 -16.65 -23.24 0.62
C GLU A 134 -17.34 -21.87 0.74
N SER A 135 -16.60 -20.80 0.44
CA SER A 135 -17.13 -19.45 0.28
C SER A 135 -16.69 -18.86 -1.07
N LYS A 136 -17.51 -17.95 -1.62
CA LYS A 136 -17.14 -17.18 -2.81
C LYS A 136 -16.19 -16.02 -2.49
N ASP A 137 -16.36 -15.46 -1.30
CA ASP A 137 -15.68 -14.26 -0.82
C ASP A 137 -15.09 -14.51 0.57
N LEU A 138 -13.91 -13.94 0.85
CA LEU A 138 -13.25 -14.00 2.16
C LEU A 138 -12.88 -12.58 2.56
N TYR A 139 -13.10 -12.19 3.81
CA TYR A 139 -12.52 -10.97 4.35
C TYR A 139 -11.18 -11.30 5.01
N TYR A 140 -10.13 -10.59 4.63
CA TYR A 140 -8.82 -10.70 5.25
C TYR A 140 -8.31 -9.29 5.56
N LEU A 141 -8.03 -9.03 6.84
CA LEU A 141 -7.60 -7.70 7.33
C LEU A 141 -8.54 -6.56 6.90
N GLY A 142 -9.85 -6.83 6.85
CA GLY A 142 -10.85 -5.86 6.42
C GLY A 142 -10.95 -5.66 4.90
N ILE A 143 -10.14 -6.33 4.08
CA ILE A 143 -10.22 -6.33 2.62
C ILE A 143 -10.95 -7.58 2.14
N LYS A 144 -11.97 -7.37 1.30
CA LYS A 144 -12.69 -8.46 0.65
C LYS A 144 -11.87 -9.05 -0.50
N LEU A 145 -11.49 -10.32 -0.36
CA LEU A 145 -10.84 -11.15 -1.37
C LEU A 145 -11.91 -11.89 -2.18
N THR A 146 -12.05 -11.52 -3.44
CA THR A 146 -13.06 -12.07 -4.36
C THR A 146 -12.42 -12.49 -5.67
N GLN A 147 -12.94 -13.53 -6.32
CA GLN A 147 -12.45 -13.98 -7.63
C GLN A 147 -13.00 -13.20 -8.83
N ARG A 148 -14.00 -12.36 -8.59
CA ARG A 148 -14.52 -11.41 -9.57
C ARG A 148 -13.82 -10.07 -9.45
N ARG A 149 -14.01 -9.22 -10.47
CA ARG A 149 -13.66 -7.81 -10.36
C ARG A 149 -14.51 -7.17 -9.24
N ARG A 150 -13.85 -6.44 -8.35
CA ARG A 150 -14.53 -5.69 -7.29
C ARG A 150 -15.32 -4.53 -7.90
N SER A 151 -16.51 -4.33 -7.37
CA SER A 151 -17.48 -3.31 -7.80
C SER A 151 -17.61 -2.23 -6.73
N ALA A 152 -18.31 -1.13 -7.06
CA ALA A 152 -18.59 -0.08 -6.09
C ALA A 152 -19.35 -0.60 -4.86
N SER A 153 -20.18 -1.63 -5.02
CA SER A 153 -20.90 -2.29 -3.92
C SER A 153 -19.98 -2.87 -2.84
N ASP A 154 -18.78 -3.34 -3.20
CA ASP A 154 -17.83 -3.91 -2.24
C ASP A 154 -17.15 -2.85 -1.34
N PHE A 155 -17.41 -1.56 -1.60
CA PHE A 155 -16.84 -0.43 -0.85
C PHE A 155 -17.91 0.45 -0.19
N LEU A 156 -19.19 0.05 -0.24
CA LEU A 156 -20.29 0.82 0.35
C LEU A 156 -20.15 0.97 1.88
N HIS A 157 -19.54 -0.01 2.54
CA HIS A 157 -19.27 0.04 3.98
C HIS A 157 -18.42 1.26 4.40
N ILE A 158 -17.59 1.79 3.49
CA ILE A 158 -16.83 3.03 3.74
C ILE A 158 -17.80 4.21 3.84
N LEU A 159 -18.78 4.29 2.94
CA LEU A 159 -19.81 5.32 2.93
C LEU A 159 -20.78 5.16 4.11
N GLU A 160 -21.15 3.93 4.48
CA GLU A 160 -22.00 3.66 5.65
C GLU A 160 -21.32 4.08 6.95
N LYS A 161 -20.01 3.79 7.11
CA LYS A 161 -19.22 4.27 8.25
C LYS A 161 -19.14 5.80 8.26
N ALA A 162 -18.93 6.44 7.12
CA ALA A 162 -18.96 7.90 7.04
C ALA A 162 -20.34 8.44 7.42
N SER A 163 -21.42 7.87 6.87
CA SER A 163 -22.80 8.28 7.10
C SER A 163 -23.19 8.18 8.57
N SER A 164 -22.89 7.05 9.22
CA SER A 164 -23.18 6.87 10.66
C SER A 164 -22.48 7.92 11.53
N LYS A 165 -21.22 8.26 11.24
CA LYS A 165 -20.49 9.32 11.96
C LYS A 165 -21.09 10.71 11.69
N LEU A 166 -21.34 11.03 10.42
CA LEU A 166 -21.91 12.32 10.01
C LEU A 166 -23.32 12.53 10.58
N ASN A 167 -24.15 11.50 10.68
CA ASN A 167 -25.48 11.58 11.26
C ASN A 167 -25.45 11.87 12.76
N ILE A 168 -24.49 11.30 13.50
CA ILE A 168 -24.30 11.57 14.93
C ILE A 168 -23.85 13.02 15.12
N TRP A 169 -22.92 13.51 14.29
CA TRP A 169 -22.39 14.87 14.41
C TRP A 169 -23.33 15.94 13.87
N GLY A 170 -24.14 15.62 12.86
CA GLY A 170 -25.13 16.53 12.30
C GLY A 170 -26.21 16.94 13.31
N LYS A 171 -26.42 16.14 14.36
CA LYS A 171 -27.32 16.47 15.49
C LYS A 171 -26.70 17.42 16.52
N LYS A 172 -25.38 17.67 16.44
CA LYS A 172 -24.66 18.53 17.38
C LYS A 172 -24.43 19.90 16.75
N PHE A 173 -24.54 20.95 17.56
CA PHE A 173 -24.14 22.30 17.15
C PHE A 173 -22.60 22.37 17.12
N ILE A 174 -22.03 22.13 15.94
CA ILE A 174 -20.57 22.14 15.72
C ILE A 174 -20.23 23.32 14.81
N SER A 175 -19.25 24.12 15.24
CA SER A 175 -18.71 25.23 14.46
C SER A 175 -18.11 24.74 13.13
N THR A 176 -18.05 25.62 12.13
CA THR A 176 -17.48 25.28 10.81
C THR A 176 -16.06 24.74 10.91
N VAL A 177 -15.21 25.34 11.75
CA VAL A 177 -13.86 24.87 12.02
C VAL A 177 -13.87 23.47 12.65
N GLY A 178 -14.75 23.23 13.62
CA GLY A 178 -14.94 21.90 14.23
C GLY A 178 -15.35 20.84 13.20
N ARG A 179 -16.23 21.18 12.26
CA ARG A 179 -16.63 20.27 11.16
C ARG A 179 -15.45 19.95 10.24
N ILE A 180 -14.65 20.95 9.87
CA ILE A 180 -13.43 20.75 9.07
C ILE A 180 -12.47 19.80 9.80
N THR A 181 -12.26 20.01 11.10
CA THR A 181 -11.40 19.16 11.92
C THR A 181 -11.89 17.71 11.95
N LEU A 182 -13.18 17.47 12.12
CA LEU A 182 -13.78 16.12 12.10
C LEU A 182 -13.66 15.44 10.72
N ILE A 183 -13.86 16.19 9.64
CA ILE A 183 -13.68 15.67 8.27
C ILE A 183 -12.23 15.19 8.09
N LYS A 184 -11.25 16.01 8.51
CA LYS A 184 -9.83 15.71 8.36
C LYS A 184 -9.38 14.52 9.20
N SER A 185 -9.74 14.50 10.49
CA SER A 185 -9.22 13.50 11.43
C SER A 185 -9.91 12.15 11.30
N VAL A 186 -11.20 12.12 10.92
CA VAL A 186 -11.98 10.89 10.92
C VAL A 186 -12.41 10.48 9.51
N ILE A 187 -13.14 11.33 8.79
CA ILE A 187 -13.77 10.91 7.53
C ILE A 187 -12.72 10.65 6.45
N GLN A 188 -11.71 11.51 6.34
CA GLN A 188 -10.61 11.34 5.38
C GLN A 188 -9.73 10.13 5.70
N ALA A 189 -9.67 9.67 6.95
CA ALA A 189 -8.93 8.48 7.32
C ALA A 189 -9.63 7.17 6.86
N LEU A 190 -10.96 7.16 6.75
CA LEU A 190 -11.74 5.97 6.39
C LEU A 190 -11.30 5.32 5.06
N PRO A 191 -11.14 6.06 3.93
CA PRO A 191 -10.75 5.46 2.66
C PRO A 191 -9.25 5.20 2.54
N VAL A 192 -8.38 5.70 3.43
CA VAL A 192 -6.91 5.66 3.26
C VAL A 192 -6.38 4.22 3.15
N TYR A 193 -6.81 3.35 4.06
CA TYR A 193 -6.41 1.94 4.06
C TYR A 193 -6.83 1.23 2.76
N TYR A 194 -8.07 1.43 2.34
CA TYR A 194 -8.59 0.81 1.11
C TYR A 194 -7.95 1.41 -0.15
N SER A 195 -7.78 2.73 -0.23
CA SER A 195 -7.26 3.40 -1.42
C SER A 195 -5.78 3.08 -1.68
N SER A 196 -5.02 2.85 -0.62
CA SER A 196 -3.60 2.45 -0.70
C SER A 196 -3.41 1.00 -1.13
N LEU A 197 -4.31 0.08 -0.77
CA LEU A 197 -4.16 -1.36 -1.02
C LEU A 197 -5.14 -1.93 -2.07
N SER A 198 -6.08 -1.12 -2.55
CA SER A 198 -7.10 -1.55 -3.50
C SER A 198 -7.50 -0.51 -4.53
N LEU A 199 -8.08 -1.00 -5.64
CA LEU A 199 -8.67 -0.16 -6.67
C LEU A 199 -10.10 0.22 -6.26
N VAL A 200 -10.21 1.18 -5.34
CA VAL A 200 -11.50 1.77 -4.96
C VAL A 200 -12.05 2.56 -6.17
N PRO A 201 -13.31 2.33 -6.58
CA PRO A 201 -13.91 3.09 -7.66
C PRO A 201 -14.00 4.58 -7.35
N ILE A 202 -13.64 5.42 -8.32
CA ILE A 202 -13.67 6.89 -8.19
C ILE A 202 -15.07 7.38 -7.80
N SER A 203 -16.14 6.71 -8.25
CA SER A 203 -17.51 7.03 -7.88
C SER A 203 -17.77 6.95 -6.37
N VAL A 204 -17.15 5.99 -5.66
CA VAL A 204 -17.25 5.86 -4.20
C VAL A 204 -16.52 7.00 -3.51
N LEU A 205 -15.32 7.33 -3.96
CA LEU A 205 -14.52 8.43 -3.40
C LEU A 205 -15.20 9.79 -3.63
N LYS A 206 -15.77 10.03 -4.82
CA LYS A 206 -16.56 11.23 -5.12
C LYS A 206 -17.81 11.35 -4.24
N LYS A 207 -18.47 10.21 -3.93
CA LYS A 207 -19.59 10.18 -2.98
C LYS A 207 -19.14 10.54 -1.56
N LEU A 208 -18.00 10.03 -1.11
CA LEU A 208 -17.43 10.39 0.19
C LEU A 208 -17.08 11.88 0.26
N ASP A 209 -16.43 12.43 -0.77
CA ASP A 209 -16.16 13.87 -0.86
C ASP A 209 -17.46 14.70 -0.85
N LYS A 210 -18.54 14.21 -1.50
CA LYS A 210 -19.85 14.86 -1.45
C LYS A 210 -20.41 14.87 -0.02
N MET A 211 -20.36 13.75 0.69
CA MET A 211 -20.82 13.68 2.08
C MET A 211 -20.07 14.64 3.00
N CYS A 212 -18.75 14.81 2.79
CA CYS A 212 -17.95 15.80 3.53
C CYS A 212 -18.41 17.23 3.24
N ARG A 213 -18.70 17.56 1.97
CA ARG A 213 -19.24 18.88 1.57
C ARG A 213 -20.59 19.16 2.19
N ASP A 214 -21.50 18.21 2.05
CA ASP A 214 -22.87 18.34 2.53
C ASP A 214 -22.84 18.53 4.05
N PHE A 215 -21.98 17.81 4.78
CA PHE A 215 -21.79 18.01 6.22
C PHE A 215 -21.19 19.39 6.56
N LEU A 216 -20.21 19.87 5.81
CA LEU A 216 -19.58 21.16 6.06
C LEU A 216 -20.60 22.29 5.96
N TRP A 217 -21.43 22.28 4.91
CA TRP A 217 -22.35 23.38 4.60
C TRP A 217 -23.80 23.17 5.08
N LYS A 218 -24.08 22.07 5.79
CA LYS A 218 -25.43 21.81 6.32
C LYS A 218 -25.87 22.90 7.30
N LYS A 219 -27.07 23.45 7.13
CA LYS A 219 -27.66 24.36 8.14
C LYS A 219 -28.14 23.57 9.35
N GLY A 220 -28.28 24.24 10.51
CA GLY A 220 -28.72 23.62 11.77
C GLY A 220 -30.09 22.94 11.68
N ASP A 221 -30.95 23.43 10.78
CA ASP A 221 -32.34 22.99 10.62
C ASP A 221 -32.51 21.78 9.69
N GLY A 222 -31.40 21.14 9.31
CA GLY A 222 -31.42 19.97 8.41
C GLY A 222 -31.48 20.32 6.91
N ASN A 223 -31.74 21.58 6.55
CA ASN A 223 -31.69 22.05 5.16
C ASN A 223 -30.26 22.13 4.61
N ASN A 224 -30.13 21.82 3.32
CA ASN A 224 -28.87 21.99 2.58
C ASN A 224 -28.53 23.49 2.51
N GLY A 225 -27.40 23.90 3.10
CA GLY A 225 -26.87 25.24 2.91
C GLY A 225 -26.24 25.39 1.53
N LEU A 226 -26.06 26.64 1.10
CA LEU A 226 -25.32 26.95 -0.11
C LEU A 226 -23.84 26.57 0.08
N ASN A 227 -23.26 25.95 -0.94
CA ASN A 227 -21.82 25.67 -0.96
C ASN A 227 -21.07 26.95 -1.33
N TYR A 228 -20.62 27.71 -0.33
CA TYR A 228 -19.98 29.02 -0.54
C TYR A 228 -18.62 28.94 -1.26
N VAL A 229 -17.90 27.83 -1.11
CA VAL A 229 -16.56 27.66 -1.68
C VAL A 229 -16.49 26.32 -2.42
N ALA A 230 -15.87 26.31 -3.59
CA ALA A 230 -15.69 25.10 -4.37
C ALA A 230 -14.80 24.09 -3.61
N TRP A 231 -15.09 22.79 -3.78
CA TRP A 231 -14.37 21.73 -3.08
C TRP A 231 -12.86 21.74 -3.36
N LYS A 232 -12.50 22.05 -4.61
CA LYS A 232 -11.11 22.09 -5.05
C LYS A 232 -10.32 23.15 -4.27
N ASP A 233 -10.92 24.31 -4.04
CA ASP A 233 -10.29 25.40 -3.27
C ASP A 233 -10.19 25.05 -1.79
N LEU A 234 -11.24 24.44 -1.22
CA LEU A 234 -11.16 23.91 0.15
C LEU A 234 -10.06 22.84 0.32
N CYS A 235 -9.79 22.08 -0.74
CA CYS A 235 -8.76 21.03 -0.74
C CYS A 235 -7.32 21.55 -0.89
N LYS A 236 -7.14 22.83 -1.24
CA LYS A 236 -5.81 23.43 -1.34
C LYS A 236 -5.13 23.47 0.05
N PRO A 237 -3.80 23.42 0.10
CA PRO A 237 -3.05 23.69 1.33
C PRO A 237 -3.41 25.03 1.95
N LEU A 238 -3.25 25.15 3.27
CA LEU A 238 -3.46 26.41 4.00
C LEU A 238 -2.62 27.56 3.43
N LYS A 239 -1.38 27.26 3.02
CA LYS A 239 -0.47 28.24 2.39
C LYS A 239 -0.99 28.81 1.06
N LEU A 240 -1.89 28.09 0.38
CA LEU A 240 -2.51 28.49 -0.89
C LEU A 240 -3.96 28.97 -0.69
N GLY A 241 -4.31 29.41 0.52
CA GLY A 241 -5.64 29.93 0.85
C GLY A 241 -6.74 28.87 0.98
N GLY A 242 -6.39 27.58 0.94
CA GLY A 242 -7.35 26.49 1.14
C GLY A 242 -7.56 26.13 2.61
N MET A 243 -8.44 25.16 2.86
CA MET A 243 -8.71 24.67 4.22
C MET A 243 -7.89 23.44 4.58
N GLY A 244 -6.97 22.98 3.73
CA GLY A 244 -6.15 21.79 3.98
C GLY A 244 -6.94 20.47 4.03
N ILE A 245 -8.15 20.46 3.48
CA ILE A 245 -8.96 19.25 3.34
C ILE A 245 -8.32 18.36 2.26
N GLN A 246 -8.29 17.04 2.46
CA GLN A 246 -7.81 16.12 1.44
C GLN A 246 -8.97 15.55 0.61
N SER A 247 -8.97 15.85 -0.69
CA SER A 247 -9.82 15.16 -1.68
C SER A 247 -9.51 13.67 -1.66
N ALA A 248 -10.54 12.84 -1.46
CA ALA A 248 -10.38 11.39 -1.42
C ALA A 248 -9.90 10.84 -2.78
N VAL A 249 -10.28 11.48 -3.88
CA VAL A 249 -9.87 11.10 -5.24
C VAL A 249 -8.41 11.44 -5.51
N GLU A 250 -7.98 12.66 -5.20
CA GLU A 250 -6.62 13.13 -5.49
C GLU A 250 -5.57 12.48 -4.59
N SER A 251 -5.99 12.02 -3.40
CA SER A 251 -5.09 11.38 -2.44
C SER A 251 -4.74 9.93 -2.82
N VAL A 252 -5.40 9.32 -3.80
CA VAL A 252 -5.19 7.91 -4.18
C VAL A 252 -3.78 7.63 -4.70
N GLU A 253 -3.31 8.40 -5.70
CA GLU A 253 -1.97 8.18 -6.28
C GLU A 253 -0.85 8.42 -5.24
N PRO A 254 -0.86 9.54 -4.47
CA PRO A 254 0.13 9.78 -3.42
C PRO A 254 0.16 8.72 -2.32
N LEU A 255 -0.99 8.14 -1.94
CA LEU A 255 -1.04 7.05 -0.97
C LEU A 255 -0.34 5.78 -1.49
N ARG A 256 -0.46 5.50 -2.79
CA ARG A 256 0.17 4.35 -3.44
C ARG A 256 1.67 4.53 -3.67
N ALA A 257 2.14 5.78 -3.79
CA ALA A 257 3.57 6.07 -3.92
C ALA A 257 4.39 5.49 -2.75
N LYS A 258 3.84 5.48 -1.53
CA LYS A 258 4.48 4.89 -0.35
C LYS A 258 4.72 3.38 -0.52
N LEU A 259 3.78 2.67 -1.11
CA LEU A 259 3.92 1.24 -1.37
C LEU A 259 5.01 1.00 -2.42
N VAL A 260 5.03 1.81 -3.48
CA VAL A 260 6.05 1.76 -4.55
C VAL A 260 7.44 2.04 -4.00
N TRP A 261 7.59 3.06 -3.17
CA TRP A 261 8.85 3.34 -2.47
C TRP A 261 9.33 2.15 -1.62
N LYS A 262 8.42 1.49 -0.89
CA LYS A 262 8.75 0.29 -0.11
C LYS A 262 9.26 -0.86 -1.00
N PHE A 263 8.69 -1.03 -2.19
CA PHE A 263 9.17 -2.04 -3.14
C PHE A 263 10.63 -1.83 -3.55
N HIS A 264 11.05 -0.58 -3.69
CA HIS A 264 12.43 -0.22 -4.04
C HIS A 264 13.39 -0.45 -2.87
N ASN A 265 13.05 0.07 -1.68
CA ASN A 265 13.95 0.02 -0.53
C ASN A 265 14.07 -1.38 0.08
N GLU A 266 13.07 -2.24 -0.10
CA GLU A 266 13.06 -3.60 0.41
C GLU A 266 12.98 -4.61 -0.75
N PRO A 267 14.01 -4.72 -1.62
CA PRO A 267 13.97 -5.59 -2.80
C PRO A 267 13.89 -7.07 -2.40
N ASN A 268 14.39 -7.40 -1.20
CA ASN A 268 14.40 -8.75 -0.68
C ASN A 268 13.09 -9.21 -0.03
N SER A 269 12.12 -8.31 0.15
CA SER A 269 10.82 -8.65 0.72
C SER A 269 10.06 -9.66 -0.16
N LEU A 270 9.20 -10.47 0.46
CA LEU A 270 8.39 -11.46 -0.27
C LEU A 270 7.53 -10.80 -1.36
N LEU A 271 6.98 -9.62 -1.05
CA LEU A 271 6.15 -8.84 -1.95
C LEU A 271 6.95 -8.33 -3.15
N SER A 272 8.12 -7.73 -2.91
CA SER A 272 9.03 -7.24 -3.97
C SER A 272 9.50 -8.37 -4.88
N LYS A 273 9.98 -9.47 -4.31
CA LYS A 273 10.41 -10.66 -5.08
C LYS A 273 9.28 -11.21 -5.96
N SER A 274 8.05 -11.23 -5.44
CA SER A 274 6.89 -11.74 -6.17
C SER A 274 6.44 -10.82 -7.31
N ILE A 275 6.47 -9.49 -7.12
CA ILE A 275 6.11 -8.54 -8.17
C ILE A 275 7.20 -8.46 -9.24
N TYR A 276 8.48 -8.32 -8.85
CA TYR A 276 9.59 -8.22 -9.80
C TYR A 276 9.78 -9.47 -10.63
N ALA A 277 9.52 -10.66 -10.07
CA ALA A 277 9.54 -11.91 -10.84
C ALA A 277 8.47 -11.96 -11.95
N LYS A 278 7.38 -11.20 -11.81
CA LYS A 278 6.28 -11.18 -12.80
C LYS A 278 6.40 -10.02 -13.79
N HIS A 279 6.85 -8.87 -13.33
CA HIS A 279 6.79 -7.62 -14.08
C HIS A 279 8.17 -7.01 -14.41
N GLY A 280 9.25 -7.64 -13.95
CA GLY A 280 10.61 -7.11 -14.09
C GLY A 280 10.97 -6.07 -13.04
N LYS A 281 12.23 -5.62 -13.07
CA LYS A 281 12.79 -4.63 -12.13
C LYS A 281 12.61 -3.17 -12.57
N GLN A 282 11.98 -2.92 -13.72
CA GLN A 282 11.77 -1.55 -14.22
C GLN A 282 10.79 -0.80 -13.31
N PHE A 283 11.37 0.03 -12.44
CA PHE A 283 10.69 0.63 -11.30
C PHE A 283 9.92 1.90 -11.66
N LEU A 284 10.60 2.86 -12.29
CA LEU A 284 9.99 4.14 -12.69
C LEU A 284 9.31 4.04 -14.05
N HIS A 285 9.89 3.38 -15.04
CA HIS A 285 9.31 3.26 -16.40
C HIS A 285 8.87 1.83 -16.73
N PRO A 286 7.88 1.28 -16.00
CA PRO A 286 7.37 -0.05 -16.30
C PRO A 286 6.69 -0.08 -17.68
N MET A 287 7.02 -1.10 -18.47
CA MET A 287 6.37 -1.36 -19.76
C MET A 287 4.86 -1.46 -19.61
N ARG A 288 4.12 -0.79 -20.51
CA ARG A 288 2.66 -0.86 -20.55
C ARG A 288 2.25 -2.28 -20.96
N SER A 289 1.62 -3.01 -20.04
CA SER A 289 0.94 -4.26 -20.35
C SER A 289 -0.46 -3.95 -20.89
N GLN A 290 -0.89 -4.63 -21.95
CA GLN A 290 -2.24 -4.45 -22.53
C GLN A 290 -3.36 -4.76 -21.51
N ASN A 291 -3.15 -5.72 -20.61
CA ASN A 291 -4.12 -6.12 -19.58
C ASN A 291 -3.46 -6.25 -18.20
N PRO A 292 -3.14 -5.13 -17.54
CA PRO A 292 -2.38 -5.18 -16.29
C PRO A 292 -3.26 -5.69 -15.16
N SER A 293 -2.68 -6.55 -14.31
CA SER A 293 -3.35 -7.05 -13.11
C SER A 293 -3.78 -5.89 -12.19
N PRO A 294 -4.82 -6.05 -11.36
CA PRO A 294 -5.23 -4.99 -10.43
C PRO A 294 -4.09 -4.50 -9.53
N THR A 295 -3.21 -5.40 -9.10
CA THR A 295 -2.01 -5.10 -8.31
C THR A 295 -1.01 -4.26 -9.12
N TRP A 296 -0.81 -4.60 -10.39
CA TRP A 296 0.08 -3.81 -11.26
C TRP A 296 -0.49 -2.42 -11.55
N LYS A 297 -1.80 -2.28 -11.75
CA LYS A 297 -2.45 -0.95 -11.88
C LYS A 297 -2.22 -0.07 -10.65
N LEU A 298 -2.26 -0.68 -9.45
CA LEU A 298 -1.98 0.03 -8.20
C LEU A 298 -0.52 0.48 -8.14
N TYR A 299 0.41 -0.40 -8.52
CA TYR A 299 1.83 -0.07 -8.63
C TYR A 299 2.09 1.06 -9.63
N LEU A 300 1.56 0.98 -10.86
CA LEU A 300 1.70 2.01 -11.88
C LEU A 300 1.19 3.38 -11.41
N SER A 301 0.05 3.39 -10.72
CA SER A 301 -0.53 4.60 -10.13
C SER A 301 0.37 5.21 -9.06
N GLY A 302 0.99 4.39 -8.20
CA GLY A 302 1.96 4.87 -7.22
C GLY A 302 3.27 5.34 -7.85
N ALA A 303 3.78 4.64 -8.87
CA ALA A 303 5.01 4.97 -9.56
C ALA A 303 4.91 6.33 -10.27
N LYS A 304 3.75 6.63 -10.87
CA LYS A 304 3.46 7.94 -11.48
C LYS A 304 3.62 9.09 -10.49
N ALA A 305 3.07 8.96 -9.28
CA ALA A 305 3.18 9.97 -8.24
C ALA A 305 4.60 10.04 -7.64
N LEU A 306 5.26 8.88 -7.52
CA LEU A 306 6.62 8.79 -6.99
C LEU A 306 7.66 9.49 -7.89
N LYS A 307 7.53 9.40 -9.21
CA LYS A 307 8.42 10.08 -10.17
C LYS A 307 8.62 11.58 -9.92
N ASN A 308 7.61 12.24 -9.36
CA ASN A 308 7.64 13.69 -9.16
C ASN A 308 8.33 14.09 -7.85
N ILE A 309 8.77 13.13 -7.02
CA ILE A 309 9.35 13.39 -5.69
C ILE A 309 10.68 12.68 -5.45
N VAL A 310 11.19 11.96 -6.45
CA VAL A 310 12.43 11.20 -6.35
C VAL A 310 13.43 11.71 -7.36
N LYS A 311 14.68 11.78 -6.94
CA LYS A 311 15.86 12.12 -7.74
C LYS A 311 16.83 10.96 -7.76
N TRP A 312 17.50 10.75 -8.88
CA TRP A 312 18.61 9.80 -8.98
C TRP A 312 19.92 10.39 -8.46
N LYS A 313 20.62 9.59 -7.66
CA LYS A 313 22.04 9.72 -7.37
C LYS A 313 22.79 8.82 -8.33
N ILE A 314 23.65 9.44 -9.14
CA ILE A 314 24.20 8.86 -10.36
C ILE A 314 25.47 8.09 -10.02
N LYS A 315 25.59 6.88 -10.55
CA LYS A 315 26.83 6.12 -10.58
C LYS A 315 27.22 5.78 -12.02
N ASP A 316 26.52 4.82 -12.61
CA ASP A 316 26.79 4.32 -13.97
C ASP A 316 25.78 4.85 -14.99
N GLY A 317 24.64 5.38 -14.53
CA GLY A 317 23.63 5.98 -15.38
C GLY A 317 22.89 4.97 -16.26
N ILE A 318 23.05 3.67 -16.01
CA ILE A 318 22.42 2.61 -16.82
C ILE A 318 20.91 2.60 -16.58
N SER A 319 20.47 2.91 -15.36
CA SER A 319 19.06 2.87 -14.97
C SER A 319 18.34 4.21 -15.14
N ILE A 320 19.05 5.26 -15.54
CA ILE A 320 18.58 6.65 -15.55
C ILE A 320 18.23 7.06 -16.99
N ASN A 321 16.96 7.43 -17.19
CA ASN A 321 16.57 8.06 -18.45
C ASN A 321 16.86 9.56 -18.41
N ILE A 322 17.60 10.07 -19.39
CA ILE A 322 18.08 11.46 -19.45
C ILE A 322 16.93 12.45 -19.39
N MET A 323 15.90 12.26 -20.20
CA MET A 323 14.81 13.22 -20.36
C MET A 323 13.70 13.03 -19.32
N LYS A 324 13.38 11.77 -19.01
CA LYS A 324 12.15 11.40 -18.28
C LYS A 324 12.32 11.29 -16.77
N ASP A 325 13.56 11.24 -16.28
CA ASP A 325 13.88 11.15 -14.86
C ASP A 325 14.49 12.43 -14.30
N ILE A 326 14.36 12.62 -12.99
CA ILE A 326 14.99 13.73 -12.27
C ILE A 326 16.35 13.22 -11.80
N TRP A 327 17.41 13.68 -12.42
CA TRP A 327 18.79 13.37 -12.02
C TRP A 327 19.63 14.65 -11.88
N LEU A 328 19.24 15.72 -12.57
CA LEU A 328 19.81 17.06 -12.47
C LEU A 328 18.84 18.00 -11.70
N LEU A 329 19.36 18.73 -10.71
CA LEU A 329 18.58 19.65 -9.85
C LEU A 329 17.28 19.04 -9.29
N ASP A 330 16.11 19.60 -9.59
CA ASP A 330 14.80 19.31 -9.00
C ASP A 330 13.69 18.98 -10.01
N ARG A 331 13.99 18.98 -11.32
CA ARG A 331 13.03 18.77 -12.41
C ARG A 331 13.59 17.90 -13.52
N LYS A 332 12.69 17.33 -14.32
CA LYS A 332 13.03 16.57 -15.52
C LYS A 332 13.51 17.51 -16.62
N LEU A 333 14.52 17.10 -17.39
CA LEU A 333 15.02 17.89 -18.51
C LEU A 333 13.95 18.13 -19.59
N GLU A 334 13.01 17.20 -19.79
CA GLU A 334 11.85 17.38 -20.69
C GLU A 334 10.98 18.60 -20.32
N CYS A 335 10.99 19.04 -19.07
CA CYS A 335 10.22 20.19 -18.61
C CYS A 335 11.03 21.49 -18.60
N TRP A 336 12.28 21.48 -19.07
CA TRP A 336 13.13 22.68 -19.10
C TRP A 336 12.94 23.40 -20.44
N PRO A 337 12.89 24.75 -20.44
CA PRO A 337 12.75 25.54 -21.67
C PRO A 337 14.04 25.58 -22.51
N THR A 338 14.98 24.66 -22.31
CA THR A 338 16.34 24.70 -22.89
C THR A 338 16.43 23.96 -24.22
N PHE A 339 17.31 24.43 -25.10
CA PHE A 339 17.65 23.78 -26.37
C PHE A 339 18.37 22.45 -26.12
N ILE A 340 17.65 21.36 -26.39
CA ILE A 340 18.09 19.97 -26.33
C ILE A 340 18.00 19.46 -27.76
N SER A 341 19.06 18.84 -28.29
CA SER A 341 19.02 18.35 -29.67
C SER A 341 18.01 17.20 -29.82
N ASN A 342 17.30 17.16 -30.94
CA ASN A 342 16.28 16.12 -31.23
C ASN A 342 16.88 14.70 -31.22
N ASP A 343 18.19 14.57 -31.43
CA ASP A 343 18.89 13.28 -31.45
C ASP A 343 19.06 12.64 -30.06
N ILE A 344 18.80 13.37 -28.96
CA ILE A 344 18.85 12.82 -27.59
C ILE A 344 17.83 11.71 -27.39
N ASP A 345 16.69 11.73 -28.10
CA ASP A 345 15.67 10.68 -27.97
C ASP A 345 16.18 9.30 -28.41
N ASN A 346 17.23 9.26 -29.26
CA ASN A 346 17.90 8.02 -29.68
C ASN A 346 18.91 7.51 -28.65
N ILE A 347 19.26 8.31 -27.64
CA ILE A 347 20.18 7.97 -26.56
C ILE A 347 19.44 8.13 -25.21
N PRO A 348 18.58 7.16 -24.85
CA PRO A 348 17.70 7.33 -23.70
C PRO A 348 18.44 7.30 -22.36
N ASN A 349 19.63 6.68 -22.28
CA ASN A 349 20.30 6.36 -21.02
C ASN A 349 21.53 7.24 -20.77
N LEU A 350 21.67 7.66 -19.52
CA LEU A 350 22.75 8.55 -19.06
C LEU A 350 24.14 7.90 -19.14
N SER A 351 24.22 6.58 -19.08
CA SER A 351 25.45 5.80 -19.20
C SER A 351 26.28 6.13 -20.43
N ASN A 352 25.66 6.59 -21.52
CA ASN A 352 26.37 6.91 -22.77
C ASN A 352 27.26 8.17 -22.64
N PHE A 353 27.05 8.98 -21.60
CA PHE A 353 27.79 10.20 -21.30
C PHE A 353 28.77 10.05 -20.12
N ILE A 354 28.88 8.86 -19.54
CA ILE A 354 29.78 8.56 -18.43
C ILE A 354 30.88 7.62 -18.95
N THR A 355 32.14 8.00 -18.78
CA THR A 355 33.32 7.19 -19.12
C THR A 355 34.22 7.11 -17.89
N GLU A 356 34.49 5.89 -17.43
CA GLU A 356 35.39 5.60 -16.30
C GLU A 356 35.04 6.37 -15.00
N GLY A 357 33.74 6.59 -14.74
CA GLY A 357 33.28 7.32 -13.56
C GLY A 357 33.42 8.84 -13.65
N SER A 358 33.68 9.37 -14.85
CA SER A 358 33.73 10.81 -15.16
C SER A 358 32.77 11.18 -16.29
N TRP A 359 32.34 12.44 -16.31
CA TRP A 359 31.49 12.98 -17.38
C TRP A 359 32.28 13.20 -18.67
N ASN A 360 31.76 12.70 -19.78
CA ASN A 360 32.33 12.95 -21.10
C ASN A 360 31.82 14.29 -21.65
N ALA A 361 32.53 15.38 -21.34
CA ALA A 361 32.15 16.74 -21.73
C ALA A 361 32.05 16.94 -23.25
N GLU A 362 32.92 16.29 -24.03
CA GLU A 362 32.93 16.39 -25.50
C GLU A 362 31.69 15.74 -26.14
N LYS A 363 31.22 14.62 -25.57
CA LYS A 363 29.95 14.03 -25.99
C LYS A 363 28.78 14.89 -25.54
N LEU A 364 28.79 15.40 -24.31
CA LEU A 364 27.71 16.25 -23.81
C LEU A 364 27.54 17.54 -24.62
N SER A 365 28.63 18.18 -25.05
CA SER A 365 28.60 19.42 -25.83
C SER A 365 27.99 19.27 -27.23
N LYS A 366 27.86 18.04 -27.74
CA LYS A 366 27.18 17.77 -29.02
C LYS A 366 25.65 17.81 -28.88
N TYR A 367 25.13 17.58 -27.68
CA TYR A 367 23.70 17.39 -27.45
C TYR A 367 23.07 18.46 -26.54
N PHE A 368 23.89 19.11 -25.71
CA PHE A 368 23.44 20.10 -24.73
C PHE A 368 24.19 21.42 -24.87
N GLY A 369 23.51 22.54 -24.59
CA GLY A 369 24.12 23.87 -24.54
C GLY A 369 25.19 24.00 -23.44
N VAL A 370 26.13 24.93 -23.64
CA VAL A 370 27.34 25.09 -22.82
C VAL A 370 27.03 25.22 -21.32
N ASP A 371 25.98 25.96 -20.94
CA ASP A 371 25.61 26.15 -19.53
C ASP A 371 25.06 24.87 -18.89
N LEU A 372 24.30 24.08 -19.65
CA LEU A 372 23.78 22.80 -19.18
C LEU A 372 24.91 21.77 -19.02
N VAL A 373 25.88 21.75 -19.94
CA VAL A 373 27.07 20.89 -19.82
C VAL A 373 27.84 21.21 -18.54
N LYS A 374 28.07 22.50 -18.23
CA LYS A 374 28.71 22.90 -16.97
C LYS A 374 27.93 22.42 -15.74
N LEU A 375 26.60 22.56 -15.75
CA LEU A 375 25.75 22.07 -14.67
C LEU A 375 25.81 20.54 -14.51
N ILE A 376 25.82 19.80 -15.62
CA ILE A 376 25.94 18.34 -15.61
C ILE A 376 27.30 17.92 -15.09
N CYS A 377 28.40 18.51 -15.57
CA CYS A 377 29.75 18.20 -15.11
C CYS A 377 29.98 18.52 -13.63
N ASN A 378 29.27 19.52 -13.07
CA ASN A 378 29.30 19.84 -11.65
C ASN A 378 28.56 18.81 -10.78
N GLN A 379 27.73 17.96 -11.36
CA GLN A 379 27.00 16.92 -10.63
C GLN A 379 27.97 15.80 -10.25
N LYS A 380 28.10 15.53 -8.94
CA LYS A 380 28.98 14.48 -8.42
C LYS A 380 28.46 13.09 -8.82
N ILE A 381 29.35 12.27 -9.36
CA ILE A 381 29.15 10.83 -9.57
C ILE A 381 29.50 10.11 -8.26
N ASP A 382 28.59 9.27 -7.80
CA ASP A 382 28.65 8.59 -6.51
C ASP A 382 29.43 7.28 -6.60
N ASN A 383 30.73 7.35 -6.33
CA ASN A 383 31.62 6.19 -6.40
C ASN A 383 31.46 5.23 -5.20
N ASP A 384 30.81 5.67 -4.12
CA ASP A 384 30.69 4.90 -2.88
C ASP A 384 29.62 3.79 -2.95
N ASN A 385 28.62 3.94 -3.81
CA ASN A 385 27.54 2.97 -3.96
C ASN A 385 27.83 1.96 -5.09
N PRO A 386 27.27 0.73 -5.03
CA PRO A 386 27.45 -0.26 -6.08
C PRO A 386 26.62 0.02 -7.35
N GLU A 387 25.49 0.72 -7.24
CA GLU A 387 24.52 0.96 -8.33
C GLU A 387 23.88 2.37 -8.20
N ASP A 388 23.25 2.85 -9.28
CA ASP A 388 22.41 4.06 -9.27
C ASP A 388 21.34 3.98 -8.16
N LYS A 389 21.19 5.04 -7.35
CA LYS A 389 20.29 5.04 -6.19
C LYS A 389 19.24 6.15 -6.29
N LEU A 390 18.03 5.87 -5.80
CA LEU A 390 16.97 6.86 -5.69
C LEU A 390 16.96 7.55 -4.33
N GLU A 391 16.80 8.87 -4.33
CA GLU A 391 16.69 9.72 -3.15
C GLU A 391 15.45 10.62 -3.22
N LEU A 392 14.86 10.95 -2.08
CA LEU A 392 13.72 11.87 -2.02
C LEU A 392 14.21 13.31 -2.11
N LEU A 393 13.65 14.10 -3.04
CA LEU A 393 14.05 15.50 -3.28
C LEU A 393 14.00 16.38 -2.02
N ASN A 394 13.07 16.10 -1.10
CA ASN A 394 12.85 16.89 0.12
C ASN A 394 12.92 16.00 1.39
N SER A 395 13.91 15.12 1.48
CA SER A 395 14.08 14.18 2.60
C SER A 395 14.02 14.84 3.99
N HIS A 396 14.51 16.08 4.13
CA HIS A 396 14.57 16.82 5.40
C HIS A 396 13.31 17.66 5.73
N SER A 397 12.29 17.62 4.90
CA SER A 397 11.11 18.51 5.05
C SER A 397 10.13 18.11 6.16
N GLY A 398 10.33 16.98 6.83
CA GLY A 398 9.41 16.44 7.85
C GLY A 398 8.07 15.93 7.30
N PHE A 399 7.82 16.07 6.00
CA PHE A 399 6.61 15.56 5.36
C PHE A 399 6.65 14.04 5.19
N THR A 400 5.49 13.39 5.29
CA THR A 400 5.36 12.00 4.84
C THR A 400 5.50 11.91 3.32
N LEU A 401 5.97 10.77 2.81
CA LEU A 401 6.12 10.56 1.35
C LEU A 401 4.83 10.82 0.57
N SER A 402 3.68 10.42 1.11
CA SER A 402 2.38 10.70 0.49
C SER A 402 2.04 12.20 0.50
N ALA A 403 2.43 12.94 1.53
CA ALA A 403 2.28 14.40 1.55
C ALA A 403 3.22 15.07 0.52
N MET A 404 4.47 14.60 0.39
CA MET A 404 5.39 15.09 -0.64
C MET A 404 4.82 14.89 -2.05
N ALA A 405 4.34 13.67 -2.36
CA ALA A 405 3.77 13.35 -3.66
C ALA A 405 2.54 14.22 -3.99
N LYS A 406 1.72 14.53 -2.99
CA LYS A 406 0.57 15.42 -3.16
C LYS A 406 0.99 16.88 -3.41
N ASN A 407 1.98 17.37 -2.68
CA ASN A 407 2.49 18.73 -2.85
C ASN A 407 3.17 18.91 -4.22
N ALA A 408 3.88 17.91 -4.72
CA ALA A 408 4.47 17.94 -6.06
C ALA A 408 3.39 18.01 -7.16
N ASN A 409 2.27 17.31 -6.99
CA ASN A 409 1.16 17.37 -7.94
C ASN A 409 0.42 18.72 -7.93
N SER A 410 0.39 19.44 -6.80
CA SER A 410 -0.24 20.77 -6.72
C SER A 410 0.63 21.88 -7.33
N LYS A 411 1.95 21.83 -7.13
CA LYS A 411 2.90 22.74 -7.79
C LYS A 411 2.88 22.64 -9.32
N LYS A 412 2.55 21.48 -9.87
CA LYS A 412 2.39 21.30 -11.33
C LYS A 412 1.25 22.13 -11.90
N ILE A 413 0.16 22.29 -11.15
CA ILE A 413 -1.02 23.04 -11.59
C ILE A 413 -0.74 24.55 -11.63
N GLU A 414 0.16 25.06 -10.78
CA GLU A 414 0.56 26.47 -10.79
C GLU A 414 1.44 26.83 -12.00
N ILE A 415 2.25 25.88 -12.49
CA ILE A 415 3.18 26.14 -13.60
C ILE A 415 2.46 26.06 -14.96
N ASP A 416 1.43 25.23 -15.11
CA ASP A 416 0.64 25.16 -16.35
C ASP A 416 -0.32 26.36 -16.53
N LEU A 417 -0.40 27.26 -15.54
CA LEU A 417 -1.24 28.48 -15.54
C LEU A 417 -0.43 29.77 -15.80
N HIS A 418 0.89 29.66 -15.95
CA HIS A 418 1.81 30.75 -16.31
C HIS A 418 2.55 30.38 -17.59
#